data_AF-A0A1M6MDS8-F1
#
_entry.id   AF-A0A1M6MDS8-F1
#
_cell.length_a   1.000
_cell.length_b   1.000
_cell.length_c   1.000
_cell.angle_alpha   90.00
_cell.angle_beta   90.00
_cell.angle_gamma   90.00
#
_symmetry.space_group_name_H-M   'P 1'
#
loop_
_entity.id
_entity.type
_entity.pdbx_description
1 polymer ?
#
loop_
_entity_poly.entity_id
_entity_poly.type
_entity_poly.pdbx_seq_one_letter_code
_entity_poly.pdbx_strand_id
1 'polypeptide(L)' 'MQFTDEVNWKLSDFMVAAALLFGTSLLCELVLRTIQRKRTQLVLCFSLVLVFLIVWAELAVGVFGTPFAGS' A
#
# COMPACT_ATOMS: atom_id res chain seq x y z
N MET A 1 8.72 -17.24 -4.72
CA MET A 1 8.98 -17.76 -6.07
C MET A 1 10.33 -18.47 -6.27
N GLN A 2 11.35 -18.37 -5.41
CA GLN A 2 12.62 -19.09 -5.66
C GLN A 2 12.63 -20.58 -5.31
N PHE A 3 11.57 -21.12 -4.68
CA PHE A 3 11.56 -22.49 -4.15
C PHE A 3 10.35 -23.36 -4.56
N THR A 4 9.30 -22.77 -5.16
CA THR A 4 8.10 -23.49 -5.62
C THR A 4 7.31 -22.61 -6.61
N ASP A 5 6.81 -23.22 -7.70
CA ASP A 5 6.04 -22.57 -8.78
C ASP A 5 4.63 -22.11 -8.38
N GLU A 6 4.14 -22.49 -7.21
CA GLU A 6 2.78 -22.17 -6.76
C GLU A 6 2.57 -20.68 -6.40
N VAL A 7 3.65 -19.90 -6.24
CA VAL A 7 3.57 -18.47 -5.91
C VAL A 7 4.36 -17.67 -6.95
N ASN A 8 3.65 -17.23 -8.00
CA ASN A 8 4.21 -16.57 -9.19
C ASN A 8 4.49 -15.07 -9.01
N TRP A 9 5.19 -14.68 -7.95
CA TRP A 9 5.52 -13.27 -7.70
C TRP A 9 6.70 -12.84 -8.57
N LYS A 10 6.45 -11.94 -9.52
CA LYS A 10 7.48 -11.35 -10.38
C LYS A 10 8.23 -10.26 -9.63
N LEU A 11 9.40 -9.89 -10.15
CA LEU A 11 10.18 -8.76 -9.62
C LEU A 11 9.37 -7.45 -9.61
N SER A 12 8.44 -7.30 -10.56
CA SER A 12 7.49 -6.19 -10.61
C SER A 12 6.61 -6.10 -9.36
N ASP A 13 6.12 -7.21 -8.82
CA ASP A 13 5.28 -7.21 -7.62
C ASP A 13 6.03 -6.66 -6.39
N PHE A 14 7.32 -7.00 -6.28
CA PHE A 14 8.19 -6.46 -5.23
C PHE A 14 8.45 -4.97 -5.41
N MET A 15 8.65 -4.49 -6.65
CA MET A 15 8.81 -3.06 -6.91
C MET A 15 7.53 -2.28 -6.58
N VAL A 16 6.37 -2.83 -6.94
CA VAL A 16 5.06 -2.23 -6.61
C VAL A 16 4.87 -2.18 -5.10
N ALA A 17 5.13 -3.28 -4.38
CA ALA A 17 5.08 -3.31 -2.92
C ALA A 17 6.04 -2.31 -2.27
N ALA A 18 7.28 -2.21 -2.77
CA ALA A 18 8.27 -1.25 -2.29
C ALA A 18 7.82 0.20 -2.50
N ALA A 19 7.31 0.54 -3.69
CA ALA A 19 6.82 1.87 -4.00
C ALA A 19 5.61 2.25 -3.12
N LEU A 20 4.69 1.30 -2.90
CA LEU A 20 3.51 1.50 -2.06
C LEU A 20 3.87 1.74 -0.59
N LEU A 21 4.75 0.91 -0.03
CA LEU A 21 5.22 1.06 1.36
C LEU A 21 6.03 2.36 1.55
N PHE A 22 6.91 2.67 0.61
CA PHE A 22 7.73 3.87 0.67
C PHE A 22 6.89 5.14 0.54
N GLY A 23 5.96 5.16 -0.42
CA GLY A 23 5.03 6.28 -0.61
C GLY A 23 4.13 6.50 0.59
N THR A 24 3.56 5.43 1.16
CA THR A 24 2.69 5.52 2.35
C THR A 24 3.47 5.99 3.58
N SER A 25 4.70 5.51 3.77
CA SER A 25 5.56 5.95 4.87
C SER A 25 5.91 7.43 4.75
N LEU A 26 6.28 7.91 3.55
CA LEU A 26 6.54 9.32 3.30
C LEU A 26 5.30 10.19 3.56
N LEU A 27 4.13 9.75 3.11
CA LEU A 27 2.87 10.45 3.34
C LEU A 27 2.55 10.54 4.84
N CYS A 28 2.66 9.44 5.60
CA CYS A 28 2.46 9.52 7.05
C CYS A 28 3.53 10.42 7.72
N GLU A 29 4.82 10.34 7.37
CA GLU A 29 5.85 11.27 7.90
C GLU A 29 5.50 12.74 7.61
N LEU A 30 5.07 13.06 6.38
CA LEU A 30 4.63 14.42 6.03
C LEU A 30 3.43 14.88 6.85
N VAL A 31 2.46 14.00 7.09
CA VAL A 31 1.31 14.26 7.96
C VAL A 31 1.74 14.52 9.40
N LEU A 32 2.66 13.70 9.93
CA LEU A 32 3.18 13.85 11.28
C LEU A 32 3.96 15.16 11.46
N ARG A 33 4.65 15.62 10.41
CA ARG A 33 5.41 16.90 10.42
C ARG A 33 4.55 18.13 10.17
N THR A 34 3.51 18.01 9.35
CA THR A 34 2.64 19.13 8.96
C THR A 34 1.56 19.41 10.02
N ILE A 35 0.97 18.38 10.60
CA ILE A 35 -0.23 18.52 11.44
C ILE A 35 0.16 18.57 12.92
N GLN A 36 0.07 19.75 13.52
CA GLN A 36 0.30 19.93 14.97
C GLN A 36 -0.84 19.38 15.85
N ARG A 37 -2.03 19.20 15.27
CA ARG A 37 -3.24 18.75 15.99
C ARG A 37 -3.30 17.23 16.04
N LYS A 38 -2.93 16.64 17.18
CA LYS A 38 -2.85 15.16 17.37
C LYS A 38 -4.09 14.39 16.92
N ARG A 39 -5.29 14.94 17.13
CA ARG A 39 -6.55 14.29 16.73
C ARG A 39 -6.69 14.19 15.21
N THR A 40 -6.36 15.25 14.48
CA THR A 40 -6.41 15.29 13.02
C THR A 40 -5.27 14.45 12.42
N GLN A 41 -4.09 14.50 13.03
CA GLN A 41 -2.93 13.69 12.65
C GLN A 41 -3.22 12.20 12.69
N LEU A 42 -3.87 11.71 13.76
CA LEU A 42 -4.30 10.32 13.90
C LEU A 42 -5.32 9.92 12.83
N VAL A 43 -6.35 10.75 12.60
CA VAL A 43 -7.38 10.47 11.59
C VAL A 43 -6.77 10.42 10.19
N LEU A 44 -5.85 11.33 9.85
CA LEU A 44 -5.22 11.34 8.53
C LEU A 44 -4.31 10.12 8.31
N CYS A 45 -3.45 9.78 9.28
CA CYS A 45 -2.57 8.62 9.11
C CYS A 45 -3.37 7.31 9.14
N PHE A 46 -4.45 7.22 9.91
CA PHE A 46 -5.39 6.09 9.82
C PHE A 46 -6.03 5.98 8.42
N SER A 47 -6.51 7.10 7.87
CA SER A 47 -7.06 7.13 6.51
C SER A 47 -6.04 6.73 5.45
N LEU A 48 -4.78 7.15 5.58
CA LEU A 48 -3.69 6.76 4.67
C LEU A 48 -3.43 5.26 4.70
N VAL A 49 -3.36 4.66 5.90
CA VAL A 49 -3.19 3.21 6.06
C VAL A 49 -4.38 2.46 5.46
N LEU A 50 -5.60 2.97 5.62
CA LEU A 50 -6.81 2.33 5.08
C LEU A 50 -6.79 2.32 3.53
N VAL A 51 -6.40 3.45 2.91
CA VAL A 51 -6.19 3.52 1.46
C VAL A 51 -5.09 2.57 1.01
N PHE A 52 -3.96 2.52 1.71
CA PHE A 52 -2.88 1.57 1.43
C PHE A 52 -3.37 0.11 1.45
N LEU A 53 -4.14 -0.28 2.46
CA LEU A 53 -4.69 -1.64 2.57
C LEU A 53 -5.65 -1.96 1.43
N ILE A 54 -6.49 -1.00 1.02
CA ILE A 54 -7.40 -1.19 -0.12
C ILE A 54 -6.61 -1.40 -1.41
N VAL A 55 -5.64 -0.53 -1.69
CA VAL A 55 -4.81 -0.63 -2.90
C VAL A 55 -4.01 -1.94 -2.89
N TRP A 56 -3.49 -2.35 -1.74
CA TRP A 56 -2.76 -3.61 -1.60
C TRP A 56 -3.68 -4.82 -1.80
N ALA A 57 -4.90 -4.81 -1.26
CA ALA A 57 -5.88 -5.86 -1.47
C ALA A 57 -6.32 -5.96 -2.95
N GLU A 58 -6.47 -4.84 -3.63
CA GLU A 58 -6.73 -4.80 -5.07
C GLU A 58 -5.58 -5.43 -5.88
N LEU A 59 -4.35 -5.07 -5.57
CA LEU A 59 -3.18 -5.59 -6.29
C LEU A 59 -2.92 -7.07 -5.99
N ALA A 60 -3.11 -7.49 -4.74
CA ALA A 60 -2.81 -8.84 -4.30
C ALA A 60 -3.93 -9.85 -4.60
N VAL A 61 -5.19 -9.44 -4.45
CA VAL A 61 -6.36 -10.34 -4.55
C VAL A 61 -7.33 -9.91 -5.65
N GLY A 62 -7.31 -8.65 -6.08
CA GLY A 62 -8.22 -8.17 -7.14
C GLY A 62 -9.67 -8.07 -6.70
N VAL A 63 -9.92 -7.59 -5.48
CA VAL A 63 -11.24 -7.60 -4.82
C VAL A 63 -12.35 -6.94 -5.66
N PHE A 64 -12.06 -5.84 -6.36
CA PHE A 64 -13.01 -5.08 -7.18
C PHE A 64 -12.97 -5.48 -8.66
N GLY A 65 -12.11 -6.42 -9.08
CA GLY A 65 -12.02 -6.88 -10.47
C GLY A 65 -11.64 -5.77 -11.46
N THR A 66 -10.93 -4.74 -10.99
CA THR A 66 -10.45 -3.65 -11.84
C THR A 66 -9.35 -4.14 -12.79
N PRO A 67 -9.08 -3.49 -13.94
CA PRO A 67 -7.97 -3.87 -14.83
C PRO A 67 -6.58 -3.70 -14.19
N PHE A 68 -6.50 -3.18 -12.96
CA PHE A 68 -5.29 -3.11 -12.15
C PHE A 68 -5.11 -4.33 -11.23
N ALA A 69 -6.11 -5.21 -11.12
CA ALA A 69 -6.04 -6.47 -10.38
C ALA A 69 -4.97 -7.39 -11.02
N GLY A 70 -4.10 -7.96 -10.19
CA GLY A 70 -2.88 -8.66 -10.61
C GLY A 70 -3.10 -9.71 -11.71
N SER A 71 -2.35 -9.58 -12.81
CA SER A 71 -2.31 -10.49 -13.96
C SER A 71 -0.92 -11.09 -14.19
#